data_AF-A0A7S0GW41-F1
#
_entry.id   AF-A0A7S0GW41-F1
#
_cell.length_a   1.000
_cell.length_b   1.000
_cell.length_c   1.000
_cell.angle_alpha   90.00
_cell.angle_beta   90.00
_cell.angle_gamma   90.00
#
_symmetry.space_group_name_H-M   'P 1'
#
loop_
_entity.id
_entity.type
_entity.pdbx_description
1 polymer ?
#
loop_
_entity_poly.entity_id
_entity_poly.type
_entity_poly.pdbx_seq_one_letter_code
_entity_poly.pdbx_strand_id
1 'polypeptide(L)'
;MPCGALDKGFEAWRANRNVLVGFFPRAHKWLAPLCRHAYVWDDWSLRSGGEFSIVLTKAAFSKTQYLELYKRGLPREAREYIDERKNCEDVAMQLLTSAATNAPPVYVAQPLWHYWRAKLEGIGVAGISKGSNHHDLRGACVTDLSRILLEQARDAEENVDETKIASSGNRFGDTPLVAAPLRRWTPE
;
A
#
# COMPACT_ATOMS: atom_id res chain seq x y z
N MET A 1 11.08 -14.54 -10.62
CA MET A 1 9.68 -14.99 -10.51
C MET A 1 9.47 -16.15 -11.48
N PRO A 2 8.93 -17.31 -11.07
CA PRO A 2 8.62 -18.40 -12.00
C PRO A 2 7.47 -18.02 -12.95
N CYS A 3 7.50 -18.48 -14.21
CA CYS A 3 6.48 -18.15 -15.22
C CYS A 3 5.06 -18.47 -14.75
N GLY A 4 4.84 -19.68 -14.22
CA GLY A 4 3.51 -20.06 -13.73
C GLY A 4 2.99 -19.24 -12.53
N ALA A 5 3.88 -18.55 -11.78
CA ALA A 5 3.44 -17.59 -10.77
C ALA A 5 3.04 -16.24 -11.40
N LEU A 6 3.74 -15.82 -12.46
CA LEU A 6 3.37 -14.65 -13.26
C LEU A 6 2.03 -14.85 -13.98
N ASP A 7 1.81 -16.02 -14.59
CA ASP A 7 0.57 -16.36 -15.28
C ASP A 7 -0.63 -16.30 -14.32
N LYS A 8 -0.50 -16.89 -13.12
CA LYS A 8 -1.50 -16.81 -12.06
C LYS A 8 -1.74 -15.37 -11.58
N GLY A 9 -0.69 -14.58 -11.46
CA GLY A 9 -0.82 -13.16 -11.11
C GLY A 9 -1.58 -12.36 -12.17
N PHE A 10 -1.34 -12.66 -13.45
CA PHE A 10 -2.05 -12.05 -14.56
C PHE A 10 -3.52 -12.51 -14.62
N GLU A 11 -3.82 -13.78 -14.35
CA GLU A 11 -5.19 -14.29 -14.19
C GLU A 11 -5.93 -13.56 -13.06
N ALA A 12 -5.31 -13.48 -11.87
CA ALA A 12 -5.87 -12.76 -10.73
C ALA A 12 -6.14 -11.29 -11.07
N TRP A 13 -5.22 -10.63 -11.77
CA TRP A 13 -5.41 -9.26 -12.24
C TRP A 13 -6.53 -9.14 -13.26
N ARG A 14 -6.67 -10.07 -14.20
CA ARG A 14 -7.77 -10.04 -15.19
C ARG A 14 -9.15 -10.12 -14.52
N ALA A 15 -9.26 -10.82 -13.39
CA ALA A 15 -10.47 -10.89 -12.56
C ALA A 15 -10.65 -9.67 -11.64
N ASN A 16 -9.56 -8.98 -11.27
CA ASN A 16 -9.55 -7.89 -10.28
C ASN A 16 -8.91 -6.60 -10.84
N ARG A 17 -9.26 -6.21 -12.06
CA ARG A 17 -8.56 -5.14 -12.83
C ARG A 17 -8.58 -3.76 -12.18
N ASN A 18 -9.49 -3.54 -11.24
CA ASN A 18 -9.67 -2.27 -10.55
C ASN A 18 -8.78 -2.11 -9.31
N VAL A 19 -8.02 -3.11 -8.89
CA VAL A 19 -7.15 -3.00 -7.71
C VAL A 19 -5.73 -3.44 -8.03
N LEU A 20 -4.80 -3.14 -7.13
CA LEU A 20 -3.45 -3.69 -7.21
C LEU A 20 -3.50 -5.19 -6.88
N VAL A 21 -2.89 -6.00 -7.74
CA VAL A 21 -2.76 -7.44 -7.55
C VAL A 21 -1.28 -7.77 -7.41
N GLY A 22 -0.84 -8.27 -6.26
CA GLY A 22 0.59 -8.36 -5.96
C GLY A 22 1.01 -9.57 -5.16
N PHE A 23 2.33 -9.76 -5.12
CA PHE A 23 2.94 -10.95 -4.53
C PHE A 23 3.57 -10.73 -3.16
N PHE A 24 3.76 -9.47 -2.75
CA PHE A 24 4.42 -9.10 -1.51
C PHE A 24 3.46 -8.28 -0.62
N PRO A 25 2.65 -8.96 0.20
CA PRO A 25 1.66 -8.30 1.04
C PRO A 25 2.33 -7.65 2.26
N ARG A 26 1.77 -6.53 2.68
CA ARG A 26 2.15 -5.73 3.84
C ARG A 26 0.88 -5.18 4.48
N ALA A 27 0.94 -4.79 5.74
CA ALA A 27 -0.21 -4.22 6.42
C ALA A 27 0.18 -2.92 7.13
N HIS A 28 -0.83 -2.14 7.49
CA HIS A 28 -0.70 -1.05 8.43
C HIS A 28 -1.46 -1.41 9.70
N LYS A 29 -1.09 -0.78 10.82
CA LYS A 29 -1.83 -0.86 12.08
C LYS A 29 -1.90 0.53 12.71
N TRP A 30 -3.09 0.97 13.10
CA TRP A 30 -3.23 2.20 13.87
C TRP A 30 -2.67 2.03 15.28
N LEU A 31 -1.76 2.92 15.70
CA LEU A 31 -1.24 2.98 17.07
C LEU A 31 -1.81 4.22 17.76
N ALA A 32 -3.02 4.11 18.30
CA ALA A 32 -3.73 5.22 18.95
C ALA A 32 -2.89 5.99 19.99
N PRO A 33 -2.09 5.37 20.89
CA PRO A 33 -1.29 6.10 21.86
C PRO A 33 -0.20 6.99 21.25
N LEU A 34 0.23 6.70 20.02
CA LEU A 34 1.27 7.42 19.31
C LEU A 34 0.72 8.31 18.19
N CYS A 35 -0.60 8.34 18.01
CA CYS A 35 -1.29 9.01 16.91
C CYS A 35 -0.61 8.79 15.55
N ARG A 36 -0.16 7.55 15.27
CA ARG A 36 0.49 7.19 14.00
C ARG A 36 0.17 5.76 13.58
N HIS A 37 0.33 5.48 12.31
CA HIS A 37 0.31 4.13 11.79
C HIS A 37 1.69 3.46 11.95
N ALA A 38 1.67 2.17 12.29
CA ALA A 38 2.80 1.27 12.17
C ALA A 38 2.71 0.48 10.87
N TYR A 39 3.87 0.17 10.29
CA TYR A 39 4.00 -0.66 9.10
C TYR A 39 4.36 -2.08 9.49
N VAL A 40 3.50 -3.03 9.13
CA VAL A 40 3.67 -4.46 9.39
C VAL A 40 4.32 -5.11 8.18
N TRP A 41 5.53 -5.63 8.39
CA TRP A 41 6.42 -6.01 7.30
C TRP A 41 6.91 -7.45 7.32
N ASP A 42 6.93 -8.08 8.49
CA ASP A 42 7.45 -9.43 8.66
C ASP A 42 6.35 -10.49 8.51
N ASP A 43 6.75 -11.68 8.06
CA ASP A 43 5.82 -12.76 7.74
C ASP A 43 5.06 -13.29 8.96
N TRP A 44 5.66 -13.21 10.15
CA TRP A 44 5.03 -13.68 11.37
C TRP A 44 3.89 -12.76 11.76
N SER A 45 4.15 -11.46 11.88
CA SER A 45 3.13 -10.46 12.22
C SER A 45 2.02 -10.40 11.17
N LEU A 46 2.33 -10.53 9.88
CA LEU A 46 1.32 -10.58 8.83
C LEU A 46 0.41 -11.82 8.94
N ARG A 47 0.98 -12.99 9.24
CA ARG A 47 0.18 -14.21 9.43
C ARG A 47 -0.60 -14.20 10.73
N SER A 48 -0.02 -13.70 11.81
CA SER A 48 -0.68 -13.58 13.12
C SER A 48 -1.81 -12.55 13.09
N GLY A 49 -1.62 -11.43 12.37
CA GLY A 49 -2.67 -10.44 12.16
C GLY A 49 -3.75 -10.93 11.19
N GLY A 50 -3.41 -11.83 10.27
CA GLY A 50 -4.37 -12.46 9.36
C GLY A 50 -4.88 -11.52 8.26
N GLU A 51 -4.35 -10.31 8.17
CA GLU A 51 -4.81 -9.25 7.26
C GLU A 51 -3.63 -8.53 6.58
N PHE A 52 -3.93 -7.93 5.43
CA PHE A 52 -3.02 -7.07 4.69
C PHE A 52 -3.80 -5.93 4.03
N SER A 53 -3.13 -4.83 3.75
CA SER A 53 -3.74 -3.64 3.16
C SER A 53 -2.86 -2.98 2.10
N ILE A 54 -1.65 -3.50 1.89
CA ILE A 54 -0.67 -2.97 0.95
C ILE A 54 -0.05 -4.13 0.16
N VAL A 55 0.09 -3.97 -1.14
CA VAL A 55 0.99 -4.79 -1.97
C VAL A 55 2.13 -3.96 -2.52
N LEU A 56 3.36 -4.47 -2.42
CA LEU A 56 4.53 -3.74 -2.92
C LEU A 56 4.58 -3.76 -4.44
N THR A 57 4.73 -2.58 -5.05
CA THR A 57 4.74 -2.37 -6.50
C THR A 57 5.97 -2.99 -7.20
N LYS A 58 6.99 -3.40 -6.44
CA LYS A 58 8.15 -4.16 -6.96
C LYS A 58 7.78 -5.44 -7.71
N ALA A 59 6.63 -6.03 -7.39
CA ALA A 59 6.04 -7.15 -8.13
C ALA A 59 4.53 -7.13 -7.93
N ALA A 60 3.85 -6.38 -8.79
CA ALA A 60 2.41 -6.28 -8.84
C ALA A 60 1.94 -6.02 -10.26
N PHE A 61 0.71 -6.43 -10.55
CA PHE A 61 -0.07 -6.02 -11.70
C PHE A 61 -0.94 -4.83 -11.31
N SER A 62 -0.99 -3.84 -12.18
CA SER A 62 -1.75 -2.61 -11.99
C SER A 62 -2.33 -2.15 -13.31
N LYS A 63 -3.49 -1.50 -13.25
CA LYS A 63 -4.06 -0.80 -14.40
C LYS A 63 -3.20 0.45 -14.68
N THR A 64 -2.83 0.68 -15.94
CA THR A 64 -2.00 1.82 -16.35
C THR A 64 -2.55 3.17 -15.89
N GLN A 65 -3.87 3.30 -15.75
CA GLN A 65 -4.53 4.51 -15.24
C GLN A 65 -4.05 4.91 -13.83
N TYR A 66 -3.62 3.96 -12.99
CA TYR A 66 -3.07 4.30 -11.67
C TYR A 66 -1.69 4.96 -11.74
N LEU A 67 -0.91 4.73 -12.81
CA LEU A 67 0.31 5.50 -13.05
C LEU A 67 -0.01 6.96 -13.42
N GLU A 68 -1.04 7.18 -14.23
CA GLU A 68 -1.51 8.54 -14.53
C GLU A 68 -2.11 9.22 -13.29
N LEU A 69 -2.89 8.48 -12.49
CA LEU A 69 -3.41 8.97 -11.20
C LEU A 69 -2.27 9.32 -10.25
N TYR A 70 -1.22 8.50 -10.18
CA TYR A 70 -0.04 8.80 -9.37
C TYR A 70 0.68 10.05 -9.87
N LYS A 71 0.85 10.20 -11.19
CA LYS A 71 1.54 11.35 -11.78
C LYS A 71 0.77 12.66 -11.59
N ARG A 72 -0.56 12.63 -11.75
CA ARG A 72 -1.40 13.83 -11.84
C ARG A 72 -2.22 14.10 -10.58
N GLY A 73 -2.67 13.05 -9.90
CA GLY A 73 -3.53 13.12 -8.72
C GLY A 73 -2.79 13.12 -7.39
N LEU A 74 -1.49 12.76 -7.38
CA LEU A 74 -0.67 12.86 -6.17
C LEU A 74 -0.27 14.33 -5.94
N PRO A 75 -0.63 14.94 -4.78
CA PRO A 75 -0.26 16.31 -4.47
C PRO A 75 1.25 16.53 -4.55
N ARG A 76 1.67 17.76 -4.85
CA ARG A 76 3.10 18.10 -4.94
C ARG A 76 3.84 17.78 -3.63
N GLU A 77 3.25 18.12 -2.48
CA GLU A 77 3.80 17.83 -1.16
C GLU A 77 4.06 16.33 -0.96
N ALA A 78 3.12 15.46 -1.36
CA ALA A 78 3.32 14.01 -1.27
C ALA A 78 4.43 13.50 -2.20
N ARG A 79 4.61 14.09 -3.40
CA ARG A 79 5.71 13.76 -4.31
C ARG A 79 7.06 14.15 -3.72
N GLU A 80 7.18 15.38 -3.22
CA GLU A 80 8.39 15.88 -2.56
C GLU A 80 8.75 15.03 -1.33
N TYR A 81 7.75 14.67 -0.51
CA TYR A 81 7.92 13.79 0.64
C TYR A 81 8.55 12.43 0.28
N ILE A 82 8.08 11.81 -0.82
CA ILE A 82 8.57 10.53 -1.34
C ILE A 82 9.98 10.68 -1.92
N ASP A 83 10.22 11.71 -2.72
CA ASP A 83 11.51 11.95 -3.39
C ASP A 83 12.64 12.20 -2.39
N GLU A 84 12.39 12.99 -1.34
CA GLU A 84 13.36 13.24 -0.26
C GLU A 84 13.77 11.97 0.48
N ARG A 85 12.82 11.04 0.68
CA ARG A 85 13.04 9.79 1.42
C ARG A 85 13.52 8.65 0.53
N LYS A 86 13.36 8.77 -0.79
CA LYS A 86 13.58 7.69 -1.78
C LYS A 86 12.91 6.38 -1.35
N ASN A 87 11.66 6.49 -0.88
CA ASN A 87 10.89 5.39 -0.29
C ASN A 87 9.39 5.72 -0.35
N CYS A 88 8.54 4.71 -0.12
CA CYS A 88 7.09 4.85 0.05
C CYS A 88 6.28 5.17 -1.21
N GLU A 89 6.89 5.02 -2.39
CA GLU A 89 6.21 5.08 -3.68
C GLU A 89 5.09 4.03 -3.80
N ASP A 90 5.33 2.85 -3.23
CA ASP A 90 4.36 1.75 -3.17
C ASP A 90 3.21 2.03 -2.19
N VAL A 91 3.49 2.60 -1.02
CA VAL A 91 2.49 3.05 -0.05
C VAL A 91 1.58 4.11 -0.68
N ALA A 92 2.17 5.12 -1.34
CA ALA A 92 1.42 6.15 -2.04
C ALA A 92 0.54 5.57 -3.17
N MET A 93 1.07 4.63 -3.96
CA MET A 93 0.30 3.96 -5.01
C MET A 93 -0.89 3.17 -4.43
N GLN A 94 -0.69 2.47 -3.31
CA GLN A 94 -1.77 1.74 -2.65
C GLN A 94 -2.83 2.69 -2.07
N LEU A 95 -2.41 3.77 -1.42
CA LEU A 95 -3.32 4.79 -0.88
C LEU A 95 -4.23 5.37 -1.97
N LEU A 96 -3.64 5.79 -3.09
CA LEU A 96 -4.38 6.33 -4.24
C LEU A 96 -5.34 5.29 -4.85
N THR A 97 -4.88 4.05 -5.01
CA THR A 97 -5.72 2.99 -5.57
C THR A 97 -6.89 2.67 -4.66
N SER A 98 -6.64 2.60 -3.34
CA SER A 98 -7.68 2.31 -2.34
C SER A 98 -8.66 3.47 -2.23
N ALA A 99 -8.19 4.71 -2.25
CA ALA A 99 -9.05 5.91 -2.29
C ALA A 99 -9.96 5.93 -3.53
N ALA A 100 -9.42 5.58 -4.70
CA ALA A 100 -10.17 5.60 -5.95
C ALA A 100 -11.20 4.47 -6.10
N THR A 101 -11.05 3.38 -5.34
CA THR A 101 -11.82 2.14 -5.55
C THR A 101 -12.63 1.73 -4.33
N ASN A 102 -12.30 2.28 -3.16
CA ASN A 102 -12.76 1.84 -1.85
C ASN A 102 -12.63 0.30 -1.66
N ALA A 103 -11.58 -0.29 -2.24
CA ALA A 103 -11.36 -1.73 -2.25
C ALA A 103 -9.93 -2.09 -1.83
N PRO A 104 -9.75 -3.25 -1.15
CA PRO A 104 -8.44 -3.72 -0.74
C PRO A 104 -7.64 -4.29 -1.94
N PRO A 105 -6.32 -4.40 -1.84
CA PRO A 105 -5.52 -5.11 -2.84
C PRO A 105 -5.80 -6.62 -2.83
N VAL A 106 -5.34 -7.32 -3.87
CA VAL A 106 -5.41 -8.79 -3.98
C VAL A 106 -4.03 -9.41 -3.83
N TYR A 107 -3.94 -10.45 -3.00
CA TYR A 107 -2.71 -11.20 -2.74
C TYR A 107 -2.62 -12.47 -3.58
N VAL A 108 -1.53 -12.59 -4.35
CA VAL A 108 -1.17 -13.78 -5.11
C VAL A 108 0.05 -14.43 -4.46
N ALA A 109 -0.09 -15.68 -4.03
CA ALA A 109 0.99 -16.39 -3.37
C ALA A 109 2.08 -16.82 -4.35
N GLN A 110 3.34 -16.66 -3.95
CA GLN A 110 4.47 -17.24 -4.65
C GLN A 110 4.76 -18.66 -4.17
N PRO A 111 5.39 -19.51 -5.00
CA PRO A 111 5.94 -20.78 -4.55
C PRO A 111 6.93 -20.56 -3.39
N LEU A 112 6.77 -21.33 -2.30
CA LEU A 112 7.60 -21.18 -1.09
C LEU A 112 9.10 -21.32 -1.39
N TRP A 113 9.49 -22.24 -2.27
CA TRP A 113 10.89 -22.43 -2.65
C TRP A 113 11.49 -21.16 -3.26
N HIS A 114 10.73 -20.45 -4.11
CA HIS A 114 11.18 -19.23 -4.77
C HIS A 114 11.30 -18.10 -3.75
N TYR A 115 10.32 -17.98 -2.86
CA TYR A 115 10.34 -17.00 -1.78
C TYR A 115 11.57 -17.16 -0.87
N TRP A 116 11.85 -18.39 -0.42
CA TRP A 116 13.01 -18.67 0.44
C TRP A 116 14.33 -18.46 -0.30
N ARG A 117 14.43 -18.91 -1.55
CA ARG A 117 15.62 -18.68 -2.38
C ARG A 117 15.91 -17.18 -2.55
N ALA A 118 14.90 -16.38 -2.88
CA ALA A 118 15.06 -14.94 -3.02
C ALA A 118 15.48 -14.26 -1.71
N LYS A 119 15.00 -14.76 -0.55
CA LYS A 119 15.40 -14.25 0.76
C LYS A 119 16.87 -14.57 1.08
N LEU A 120 17.33 -15.77 0.73
CA LEU A 120 18.72 -16.19 0.88
C LEU A 120 19.66 -15.41 -0.05
N GLU A 121 19.29 -15.26 -1.33
CA GLU A 121 20.06 -14.47 -2.30
C GLU A 121 20.12 -12.97 -1.92
N GLY A 122 19.16 -12.47 -1.15
CA GLY A 122 19.16 -11.10 -0.61
C GLY A 122 20.05 -10.87 0.61
N ILE A 123 20.65 -11.92 1.19
CA ILE A 123 21.62 -11.79 2.27
C ILE A 123 22.87 -11.08 1.73
N GLY A 124 23.38 -10.08 2.45
CA GLY A 124 24.55 -9.31 2.00
C GLY A 124 24.30 -8.26 0.90
N VAL A 125 23.19 -8.33 0.15
CA VAL A 125 22.86 -7.33 -0.88
C VAL A 125 22.43 -6.00 -0.26
N ALA A 126 23.12 -4.90 -0.56
CA ALA A 126 22.71 -3.58 -0.07
C ALA A 126 21.31 -3.20 -0.58
N GLY A 127 20.47 -2.63 0.29
CA GLY A 127 19.12 -2.21 -0.08
C GLY A 127 18.52 -1.28 0.98
N ILE A 128 17.60 -0.40 0.55
CA ILE A 128 16.95 0.58 1.42
C ILE A 128 16.25 -0.05 2.64
N SER A 129 15.84 -1.31 2.53
CA SER A 129 15.19 -2.08 3.59
C SER A 129 16.11 -2.52 4.73
N LYS A 130 17.43 -2.30 4.61
CA LYS A 130 18.42 -2.67 5.65
C LYS A 130 18.76 -1.54 6.61
N GLY A 131 18.28 -0.32 6.37
CA GLY A 131 18.43 0.79 7.31
C GLY A 131 17.69 0.50 8.62
N SER A 132 18.30 0.80 9.76
CA SER A 132 17.75 0.48 11.09
C SER A 132 16.34 1.02 11.32
N ASN A 133 15.99 2.14 10.69
CA ASN A 133 14.72 2.83 10.88
C ASN A 133 13.77 2.67 9.68
N HIS A 134 14.09 1.79 8.71
CA HIS A 134 13.34 1.70 7.45
C HIS A 134 11.84 1.43 7.66
N HIS A 135 11.49 0.54 8.60
CA HIS A 135 10.11 0.16 8.86
C HIS A 135 9.34 1.24 9.65
N ASP A 136 10.01 1.95 10.57
CA ASP A 136 9.45 3.11 11.23
C ASP A 136 9.16 4.24 10.23
N LEU A 137 10.09 4.49 9.31
CA LEU A 137 9.91 5.42 8.20
C LEU A 137 8.70 5.06 7.35
N ARG A 138 8.49 3.76 7.06
CA ARG A 138 7.30 3.32 6.31
C ARG A 138 6.00 3.47 7.12
N GLY A 139 6.03 3.34 8.44
CA GLY A 139 4.87 3.68 9.30
C GLY A 139 4.53 5.17 9.25
N ALA A 140 5.56 6.02 9.29
CA ALA A 140 5.41 7.46 9.09
C ALA A 140 4.82 7.76 7.70
N CYS A 141 5.29 7.11 6.64
CA CYS A 141 4.72 7.28 5.31
C CYS A 141 3.23 6.96 5.24
N VAL A 142 2.74 5.90 5.90
CA VAL A 142 1.30 5.62 5.94
C VAL A 142 0.55 6.78 6.61
N THR A 143 1.09 7.30 7.70
CA THR A 143 0.47 8.41 8.47
C THR A 143 0.46 9.70 7.67
N ASP A 144 1.63 10.16 7.23
CA ASP A 144 1.82 11.47 6.60
C ASP A 144 1.14 11.53 5.24
N LEU A 145 1.29 10.49 4.41
CA LEU A 145 0.65 10.46 3.09
C LEU A 145 -0.86 10.30 3.18
N SER A 146 -1.39 9.58 4.17
CA SER A 146 -2.84 9.53 4.40
C SER A 146 -3.38 10.91 4.73
N ARG A 147 -2.70 11.64 5.63
CA ARG A 147 -3.08 13.01 6.00
C ARG A 147 -3.09 13.94 4.79
N ILE A 148 -2.00 13.98 4.02
CA ILE A 148 -1.89 14.84 2.83
C ILE A 148 -3.01 14.53 1.81
N LEU A 149 -3.30 13.25 1.56
CA LEU A 149 -4.32 12.84 0.60
C LEU A 149 -5.75 13.18 1.07
N LEU A 150 -6.05 12.98 2.34
CA LEU A 150 -7.35 13.31 2.93
C LEU A 150 -7.57 14.83 3.00
N GLU A 151 -6.52 15.60 3.28
CA GLU A 151 -6.55 17.07 3.22
C GLU A 151 -6.85 17.55 1.79
N GLN A 152 -6.17 17.02 0.76
CA GLN A 152 -6.46 17.33 -0.64
C GLN A 152 -7.90 16.99 -1.04
N ALA A 153 -8.41 15.83 -0.62
CA ALA A 153 -9.79 15.41 -0.93
C ALA A 153 -10.82 16.37 -0.31
N ARG A 154 -10.60 16.77 0.96
CA ARG A 154 -11.47 17.73 1.63
C ARG A 154 -11.45 19.09 0.95
N ASP A 155 -10.28 19.59 0.59
CA ASP A 155 -10.17 20.89 -0.09
C ASP A 155 -10.86 20.84 -1.47
N ALA A 156 -10.82 19.69 -2.16
CA ALA A 156 -11.56 19.49 -3.40
C ALA A 156 -13.09 19.47 -3.19
N GLU A 157 -13.58 18.88 -2.08
CA GLU A 157 -15.00 18.85 -1.72
C GLU A 157 -15.52 20.22 -1.24
N GLU A 158 -14.74 20.94 -0.44
CA GLU A 158 -15.06 22.29 0.06
C GLU A 158 -15.15 23.31 -1.10
N ASN A 159 -14.36 23.12 -2.15
CA ASN A 159 -14.47 23.89 -3.40
C ASN A 159 -15.71 23.54 -4.25
N VAL A 160 -16.49 22.52 -3.88
CA VAL A 160 -17.68 22.05 -4.60
C VAL A 160 -18.98 22.31 -3.81
N ASP A 161 -18.94 22.47 -2.48
CA ASP A 161 -20.11 22.76 -1.63
C ASP A 161 -19.79 23.84 -0.57
N GLU A 162 -20.11 25.10 -0.85
CA GLU A 162 -20.00 26.23 0.09
C GLU A 162 -20.97 26.15 1.30
N THR A 163 -21.72 25.07 1.47
CA THR A 163 -22.67 24.93 2.59
C THR A 163 -22.71 23.52 3.17
N LYS A 164 -21.72 23.15 3.99
CA LYS A 164 -21.95 22.23 5.12
C LYS A 164 -20.84 22.20 6.18
N ILE A 165 -21.28 22.35 7.43
CA ILE A 165 -20.47 22.30 8.65
C ILE A 165 -20.18 20.84 9.03
N ALA A 166 -18.88 20.56 9.16
CA ALA A 166 -18.16 19.59 10.01
C ALA A 166 -18.72 18.17 10.23
N SER A 167 -17.92 17.16 9.85
CA SER A 167 -17.82 15.91 10.62
C SER A 167 -16.52 15.88 11.42
N SER A 168 -16.61 16.22 12.70
CA SER A 168 -15.56 16.02 13.70
C SER A 168 -15.47 14.52 14.07
N GLY A 169 -14.71 13.75 13.30
CA GLY A 169 -14.15 12.48 13.72
C GLY A 169 -12.70 12.68 14.15
N ASN A 170 -12.19 11.90 15.11
CA ASN A 170 -10.80 11.99 15.55
C ASN A 170 -9.87 11.42 14.44
N ARG A 171 -9.50 12.29 13.49
CA ARG A 171 -8.89 12.01 12.18
C ARG A 171 -7.47 11.45 12.17
N PHE A 172 -6.81 11.42 13.33
CA PHE A 172 -5.38 11.11 13.37
C PHE A 172 -5.06 9.71 12.86
N GLY A 173 -6.02 8.77 12.86
CA GLY A 173 -5.85 7.40 12.36
C GLY A 173 -6.60 7.05 11.08
N ASP A 174 -7.17 8.04 10.41
CA ASP A 174 -7.87 7.81 9.16
C ASP A 174 -6.85 7.53 8.05
N THR A 175 -7.15 6.52 7.24
CA THR A 175 -6.35 6.18 6.07
C THR A 175 -7.25 5.68 4.95
N PRO A 176 -6.98 6.04 3.69
CA PRO A 176 -7.63 5.43 2.53
C PRO A 176 -7.38 3.93 2.38
N LEU A 177 -6.41 3.36 3.10
CA LEU A 177 -6.07 1.94 2.98
C LEU A 177 -7.21 1.04 3.47
N VAL A 178 -7.64 0.12 2.61
CA VAL A 178 -8.62 -0.90 2.95
C VAL A 178 -7.90 -2.23 3.20
N ALA A 179 -8.16 -2.86 4.35
CA ALA A 179 -7.59 -4.15 4.69
C ALA A 179 -8.45 -5.31 4.16
N ALA A 180 -7.79 -6.43 3.87
CA ALA A 180 -8.44 -7.70 3.54
C ALA A 180 -7.76 -8.86 4.27
N PRO A 181 -8.48 -9.98 4.47
CA PRO A 181 -7.86 -11.21 4.96
C PRO A 181 -6.70 -11.64 4.08
N LEU A 182 -5.58 -12.03 4.70
CA LEU A 182 -4.40 -12.54 4.02
C LEU A 182 -4.66 -13.98 3.53
N ARG A 183 -5.41 -14.10 2.44
CA ARG A 183 -5.77 -15.37 1.80
C ARG A 183 -5.16 -15.43 0.41
N ARG A 184 -4.71 -16.62 0.02
CA ARG A 184 -4.21 -16.85 -1.34
C ARG A 184 -5.38 -16.67 -2.31
N TRP A 185 -5.20 -15.87 -3.35
CA TRP A 185 -6.17 -15.80 -4.44
C TRP A 185 -6.32 -17.17 -5.12
N THR A 186 -7.56 -17.52 -5.45
CA THR A 186 -7.95 -18.68 -6.25
C THR A 186 -8.90 -18.21 -7.35
N PRO A 187 -8.81 -18.76 -8.57
CA PRO A 187 -9.84 -18.54 -9.59
C PRO A 187 -11.18 -19.07 -9.08
N GLU A 188 -12.26 -18.38 -9.43
CA GLU A 188 -13.64 -18.87 -9.28
C GLU A 188 -13.95 -20.00 -10.27
#